data_AF-A0A933WPJ0-F1
#
_entry.id   AF-A0A933WPJ0-F1
#
_cell.length_a   1.000
_cell.length_b   1.000
_cell.length_c   1.000
_cell.angle_alpha   90.00
_cell.angle_beta   90.00
_cell.angle_gamma   90.00
#
_symmetry.space_group_name_H-M   'P 1'
#
loop_
_entity.id
_entity.type
_entity.pdbx_description
1 polymer ?
#
loop_
_entity_poly.entity_id
_entity_poly.type
_entity_poly.pdbx_seq_one_letter_code
_entity_poly.pdbx_strand_id
1 'polypeptide(L)'
;MSNLTLSIEDDLLKQARLYAVQHDTSVNAMVRDYLKSVVEQVSDERRARRLQAVENIQRIAEQIKQENMIPEGVTWTREDAYADREERWKR
;
A
#
# COMPACT_ATOMS: atom_id res chain seq x y z
N MET A 1 -19.23 -2.76 -17.13
CA MET A 1 -17.97 -2.27 -17.73
C MET A 1 -17.99 -0.75 -17.66
N SER A 2 -16.85 -0.12 -17.35
CA SER A 2 -16.67 1.34 -17.39
C SER A 2 -15.92 1.73 -18.66
N ASN A 3 -16.20 2.93 -19.19
CA ASN A 3 -15.50 3.47 -20.36
C ASN A 3 -14.38 4.42 -19.91
N LEU A 4 -13.25 4.37 -20.61
CA LEU A 4 -12.10 5.25 -20.41
C LEU A 4 -11.89 6.08 -21.69
N THR A 5 -11.89 7.40 -21.56
CA THR A 5 -11.58 8.33 -22.66
C THR A 5 -10.18 8.90 -22.43
N LEU A 6 -9.32 8.81 -23.45
CA LEU A 6 -7.94 9.27 -23.42
C LEU A 6 -7.71 10.18 -24.63
N SER A 7 -6.97 11.27 -24.43
CA SER A 7 -6.45 12.09 -25.53
C SER A 7 -5.04 11.62 -25.84
N ILE A 8 -4.79 11.20 -27.07
CA ILE A 8 -3.47 10.79 -27.55
C ILE A 8 -3.24 11.35 -28.95
N GLU A 9 -1.98 11.45 -29.37
CA GLU A 9 -1.65 11.89 -30.72
C GLU A 9 -2.21 10.91 -31.77
N ASP A 10 -2.82 11.45 -32.83
CA ASP A 10 -3.53 10.65 -33.84
C ASP A 10 -2.60 9.63 -34.52
N ASP A 11 -1.36 10.03 -34.81
CA ASP A 11 -0.41 9.15 -35.51
C ASP A 11 0.06 8.01 -34.60
N LEU A 12 0.22 8.27 -33.30
CA LEU A 12 0.48 7.24 -32.32
C LEU A 12 -0.68 6.24 -32.23
N LEU A 13 -1.93 6.72 -32.22
CA LEU A 13 -3.10 5.85 -32.20
C LEU A 13 -3.17 4.94 -33.44
N LYS A 14 -2.86 5.49 -34.62
CA LYS A 14 -2.83 4.72 -35.88
C LYS A 14 -1.78 3.61 -35.82
N GLN A 15 -0.57 3.93 -35.39
CA GLN A 15 0.52 2.95 -35.25
C GLN A 15 0.16 1.87 -34.22
N ALA A 16 -0.38 2.25 -33.07
CA ALA A 16 -0.82 1.30 -32.04
C ALA A 16 -1.92 0.36 -32.55
N ARG A 17 -2.85 0.85 -33.37
CA ARG A 17 -3.89 0.02 -34.01
C ARG A 17 -3.29 -0.95 -35.02
N LEU A 18 -2.35 -0.50 -35.85
CA LEU A 18 -1.67 -1.37 -36.82
C LEU A 18 -0.94 -2.50 -36.11
N TYR A 19 -0.18 -2.17 -35.07
CA TYR A 19 0.49 -3.14 -34.21
C TYR A 19 -0.52 -4.12 -33.60
N ALA A 20 -1.61 -3.61 -33.02
CA ALA A 20 -2.61 -4.46 -32.39
C ALA A 20 -3.20 -5.49 -33.38
N VAL A 21 -3.49 -5.09 -34.61
CA VAL A 21 -3.97 -6.01 -35.66
C VAL A 21 -2.92 -7.06 -36.02
N GLN A 22 -1.65 -6.68 -36.16
CA GLN A 22 -0.55 -7.62 -36.46
C GLN A 22 -0.35 -8.67 -35.37
N HIS A 23 -0.79 -8.38 -34.14
CA HIS A 23 -0.63 -9.24 -32.96
C HIS A 23 -1.97 -9.84 -32.48
N ASP A 24 -2.99 -9.89 -33.35
CA ASP A 24 -4.33 -10.44 -33.03
C ASP A 24 -4.93 -9.90 -31.72
N THR A 25 -4.72 -8.60 -31.47
CA THR A 25 -5.17 -7.91 -30.27
C THR A 25 -5.85 -6.56 -30.59
N SER A 26 -6.18 -5.78 -29.57
CA SER A 26 -6.73 -4.44 -29.72
C SER A 26 -6.03 -3.47 -28.78
N VAL A 27 -6.01 -2.18 -29.14
CA VAL A 27 -5.48 -1.11 -28.26
C VAL A 27 -6.19 -1.14 -26.90
N ASN A 28 -7.49 -1.41 -26.86
CA ASN A 28 -8.23 -1.53 -25.61
C ASN A 28 -7.79 -2.73 -24.76
N ALA A 29 -7.43 -3.86 -25.38
CA ALA A 29 -6.88 -5.01 -24.67
C ALA A 29 -5.49 -4.67 -24.10
N MET A 30 -4.62 -4.06 -24.92
CA MET A 30 -3.29 -3.61 -24.48
C MET A 30 -3.36 -2.63 -23.30
N VAL A 31 -4.22 -1.61 -23.37
CA VAL A 31 -4.41 -0.65 -22.27
C VAL A 31 -4.95 -1.35 -21.02
N ARG A 32 -5.90 -2.27 -21.18
CA ARG A 32 -6.44 -3.04 -20.05
C ARG A 32 -5.36 -3.85 -19.35
N ASP A 33 -4.54 -4.56 -20.11
CA ASP A 33 -3.51 -5.44 -19.56
C ASP A 33 -2.38 -4.62 -18.93
N TYR A 34 -2.02 -3.48 -19.52
CA TYR A 34 -1.11 -2.52 -18.89
C TYR A 34 -1.66 -1.98 -17.56
N LEU A 35 -2.92 -1.57 -17.51
CA LEU A 35 -3.51 -1.07 -16.27
C LEU A 35 -3.59 -2.16 -15.19
N LYS A 36 -3.83 -3.42 -15.56
CA LYS A 36 -3.77 -4.55 -14.62
C LYS A 36 -2.37 -4.71 -14.05
N SER A 37 -1.33 -4.73 -14.89
CA SER A 37 0.04 -4.92 -14.41
C SER A 37 0.48 -3.80 -13.47
N VAL A 38 0.10 -2.55 -13.76
CA VAL A 38 0.35 -1.40 -12.88
C VAL A 38 -0.34 -1.58 -11.52
N VAL A 39 -1.60 -2.01 -11.51
CA VAL A 39 -2.34 -2.23 -10.25
C VAL A 39 -1.74 -3.38 -9.44
N GLU A 40 -1.37 -4.48 -10.09
CA GLU A 40 -0.71 -5.62 -9.46
C GLU A 40 0.60 -5.21 -8.79
N GLN A 41 1.47 -4.49 -9.51
CA GLN A 41 2.72 -3.96 -8.96
C GLN A 41 2.50 -3.08 -7.73
N VAL A 42 1.55 -2.13 -7.80
CA VAL A 42 1.21 -1.27 -6.66
C VAL A 42 0.69 -2.10 -5.49
N SER A 43 -0.09 -3.15 -5.75
CA SER A 43 -0.62 -4.03 -4.71
C SER A 43 0.49 -4.83 -4.03
N ASP A 44 1.46 -5.33 -4.81
CA ASP A 44 2.61 -6.08 -4.32
C ASP A 44 3.55 -5.20 -3.51
N GLU A 45 3.83 -3.98 -3.96
CA GLU A 45 4.61 -3.00 -3.18
C GLU A 45 3.92 -2.64 -1.86
N ARG A 46 2.59 -2.47 -1.86
CA ARG A 46 1.82 -2.22 -0.63
C ARG A 46 1.88 -3.42 0.29
N ARG A 47 1.79 -4.63 -0.25
CA ARG A 47 1.91 -5.87 0.52
C ARG A 47 3.30 -6.03 1.12
N ALA A 48 4.34 -5.79 0.34
CA ALA A 48 5.73 -5.82 0.80
C ALA A 48 5.97 -4.80 1.92
N ARG A 49 5.52 -3.55 1.74
CA ARG A 49 5.59 -2.51 2.80
C ARG A 49 4.86 -2.92 4.07
N ARG A 50 3.68 -3.54 3.95
CA ARG A 50 2.93 -4.03 5.12
C ARG A 50 3.69 -5.14 5.85
N LEU A 51 4.27 -6.10 5.12
CA LEU A 51 5.07 -7.18 5.73
C LEU A 51 6.30 -6.64 6.45
N GLN A 52 7.03 -5.70 5.82
CA GLN A 52 8.17 -5.02 6.46
C GLN A 52 7.77 -4.26 7.73
N ALA A 53 6.61 -3.61 7.74
CA ALA A 53 6.11 -2.92 8.93
C ALA A 53 5.83 -3.91 10.07
N VAL A 54 5.21 -5.06 9.77
CA VAL A 54 4.95 -6.12 10.76
C VAL A 54 6.25 -6.69 11.31
N GLU A 55 7.21 -7.00 10.44
CA GLU A 55 8.53 -7.52 10.84
C GLU A 55 9.27 -6.52 11.73
N ASN A 56 9.23 -5.23 11.40
CA ASN A 56 9.81 -4.17 12.23
C ASN A 56 9.14 -4.09 13.62
N ILE A 57 7.82 -4.18 13.70
CA ILE A 57 7.10 -4.19 14.99
C ILE A 57 7.52 -5.41 15.82
N GLN A 58 7.61 -6.59 15.20
CA GLN A 58 8.05 -7.81 15.88
C GLN A 58 9.47 -7.68 16.41
N ARG A 59 10.40 -7.16 15.60
CA ARG A 59 11.78 -6.90 16.00
C ARG A 59 11.86 -5.97 17.22
N ILE A 60 11.10 -4.86 17.20
CA ILE A 60 11.05 -3.93 18.33
C ILE A 60 10.50 -4.62 19.58
N ALA A 61 9.43 -5.41 19.44
CA ALA A 61 8.84 -6.15 20.56
C ALA A 61 9.83 -7.17 21.17
N GLU A 62 10.61 -7.85 20.33
CA GLU A 62 11.68 -8.77 20.76
C GLU A 62 12.77 -8.02 21.53
N GLN A 63 13.23 -6.86 21.02
CA GLN A 63 14.23 -6.03 21.69
C GLN A 63 13.74 -5.54 23.06
N ILE A 64 12.51 -5.04 23.15
CA ILE A 64 11.92 -4.60 24.42
C ILE A 64 11.91 -5.74 25.46
N LYS A 65 11.59 -6.97 25.02
CA LYS A 65 11.65 -8.15 25.90
C LYS A 65 13.08 -8.48 26.32
N GLN A 66 14.03 -8.50 25.39
CA GLN A 66 15.43 -8.85 25.69
C GLN A 66 16.10 -7.84 26.60
N GLU A 67 15.83 -6.55 26.41
CA GLU A 67 16.40 -5.47 27.19
C GLU A 67 15.69 -5.27 28.54
N ASN A 68 14.68 -6.10 28.88
CA ASN A 68 13.83 -5.96 30.07
C ASN A 68 13.34 -4.51 30.27
N MET A 69 13.04 -3.83 29.16
CA MET A 69 12.61 -2.43 29.16
C MET A 69 11.23 -2.23 29.81
N ILE A 70 10.47 -3.32 29.99
CA ILE A 70 9.24 -3.33 30.76
C ILE A 70 9.56 -4.00 32.11
N PRO A 71 9.46 -3.28 33.24
CA PRO A 71 9.64 -3.87 34.55
C PRO A 71 8.62 -5.00 34.77
N GLU A 72 9.07 -6.12 35.37
CA GLU A 72 8.18 -7.24 35.69
C GLU A 72 7.01 -6.77 36.58
N GLY A 73 5.79 -7.18 36.23
CA GLY A 73 4.58 -6.88 37.00
C GLY A 73 3.86 -5.58 36.64
N VAL A 74 4.37 -4.79 35.68
CA VAL A 74 3.66 -3.59 35.21
C VAL A 74 2.45 -3.99 34.36
N THR A 75 1.25 -3.80 34.91
CA THR A 75 -0.01 -3.92 34.18
C THR A 75 -0.49 -2.53 33.82
N TRP A 76 -0.66 -2.26 32.53
CA TRP A 76 -1.25 -1.01 32.07
C TRP A 76 -2.76 -1.12 32.18
N THR A 77 -3.38 -0.17 32.88
CA THR A 77 -4.82 0.02 32.91
C THR A 77 -5.25 0.94 31.79
N ARG A 78 -6.56 0.97 31.49
CA ARG A 78 -7.11 1.88 30.50
C ARG A 78 -6.86 3.33 30.90
N GLU A 79 -6.93 3.61 32.20
CA GLU A 79 -6.75 4.91 32.82
C GLU A 79 -5.32 5.44 32.62
N ASP A 80 -4.31 4.58 32.69
CA ASP A 80 -2.90 4.95 32.42
C ASP A 80 -2.70 5.52 31.02
N ALA A 81 -3.45 5.04 30.03
CA ALA A 81 -3.39 5.54 28.65
C ALA A 81 -4.03 6.94 28.48
N TYR A 82 -4.86 7.38 29.42
CA TYR A 82 -5.51 8.69 29.41
C TYR A 82 -4.94 9.68 30.42
N ALA A 83 -3.99 9.27 31.28
CA ALA A 83 -3.42 10.09 32.35
C ALA A 83 -2.95 11.48 31.85
N ASP A 84 -2.18 11.51 30.76
CA ASP A 84 -1.69 12.76 30.13
C ASP A 84 -2.82 13.64 29.57
N ARG A 85 -3.94 13.04 29.18
CA ARG A 85 -5.08 13.75 28.59
C ARG A 85 -5.97 14.37 29.66
N GLU A 86 -6.13 13.72 30.81
CA GLU A 86 -6.91 14.27 31.94
C GLU A 86 -6.19 15.45 32.61
N GLU A 87 -4.85 15.43 32.71
CA GLU A 87 -4.09 16.55 33.28
C GLU A 87 -4.22 17.85 32.46
N ARG A 88 -4.39 17.75 31.14
CA ARG A 88 -4.63 18.92 30.27
C ARG A 88 -5.94 19.67 30.54
N TRP A 89 -6.93 19.01 31.14
CA TRP A 89 -8.27 19.58 31.38
C TRP A 89 -8.48 20.00 32.84
N LYS A 90 -7.47 19.86 33.70
CA LYS A 90 -7.47 20.27 35.12
C LYS A 90 -6.89 21.68 35.35
N ARG A 91 -6.73 22.51 34.31
CA ARG A 91 -6.33 23.93 34.42
C ARG A 91 -7.50 24.88 34.27
#